data_AF-A0A964ABB2-F1
#
_entry.id   AF-A0A964ABB2-F1
#
_cell.length_a   1.000
_cell.length_b   1.000
_cell.length_c   1.000
_cell.angle_alpha   90.00
_cell.angle_beta   90.00
_cell.angle_gamma   90.00
#
_symmetry.space_group_name_H-M   'P 1'
#
loop_
_entity.id
_entity.type
_entity.pdbx_description
1 polymer ?
#
loop_
_entity_poly.entity_id
_entity_poly.type
_entity_poly.pdbx_seq_one_letter_code
_entity_poly.pdbx_strand_id
1 'polypeptide(L)'
;MPTPEDPEDLQTGAEVANEPPTAEDASRAAALCDAVRREIAKVYIGESDTVDLLLIALFARGHVLLEGVPGIAKTTLVKAFARTLGCEFSRIQFTPDLLPADITGTNVLDLRDHTFALRRGPLFAHVVLGDEINRAPAKTQSALLEAMQEDQVTIEGRTERLPAPFIVLATQNPVEQEGVYVLPEAQVDRFMFKVMLGYPDFAQERRILATYNIPVAPVAPVLSPARILDVAARAERVHIAPGLLDYIVRLVQHTRVHPAVLLGASPRASLALMRCAKVAAFLHGRAHVLPDDIRALVPPIFGHRIILTPEAELDRLSAATVVDECLAEVPYAEDA
;
A
#
# COMPACT_ATOMS: atom_id res chain seq x y z
N MET A 1 -12.65 -45.89 -25.79
CA MET A 1 -12.66 -46.19 -24.35
C MET A 1 -11.31 -45.75 -23.79
N PRO A 2 -11.16 -44.52 -23.28
CA PRO A 2 -9.99 -44.16 -22.50
C PRO A 2 -10.13 -44.77 -21.10
N THR A 3 -9.04 -45.30 -20.57
CA THR A 3 -8.91 -45.80 -19.19
C THR A 3 -9.04 -44.66 -18.17
N PRO A 4 -9.55 -44.91 -16.96
CA PRO A 4 -9.66 -43.87 -15.93
C PRO A 4 -8.28 -43.57 -15.34
N GLU A 5 -7.94 -42.29 -15.23
CA GLU A 5 -6.78 -41.81 -14.47
C GLU A 5 -7.00 -42.07 -12.97
N ASP A 6 -5.95 -42.54 -12.30
CA ASP A 6 -5.95 -42.88 -10.87
C ASP A 6 -6.22 -41.61 -10.00
N PRO A 7 -7.09 -41.70 -8.97
CA PRO A 7 -7.46 -40.57 -8.13
C PRO A 7 -6.39 -40.13 -7.10
N GLU A 8 -5.22 -40.77 -7.06
CA GLU A 8 -4.17 -40.48 -6.04
C GLU A 8 -3.23 -39.32 -6.42
N ASP A 9 -3.07 -38.98 -7.72
CA ASP A 9 -2.15 -37.91 -8.15
C ASP A 9 -2.70 -36.48 -7.97
N LEU A 10 -3.99 -36.34 -7.63
CA LEU A 10 -4.63 -35.05 -7.39
C LEU A 10 -4.54 -34.57 -5.92
N GLN A 11 -4.12 -35.44 -4.99
CA GLN A 11 -4.05 -35.10 -3.56
C GLN A 11 -2.70 -34.48 -3.14
N THR A 12 -1.59 -34.85 -3.79
CA THR A 12 -0.23 -34.38 -3.41
C THR A 12 0.05 -32.92 -3.79
N GLY A 13 -0.61 -32.37 -4.81
CA GLY A 13 -0.45 -30.96 -5.20
C GLY A 13 -1.21 -29.97 -4.31
N ALA A 14 -2.26 -30.42 -3.62
CA ALA A 14 -3.10 -29.59 -2.77
C ALA A 14 -2.58 -29.50 -1.32
N GLU A 15 -1.88 -30.51 -0.83
CA GLU A 15 -1.33 -30.54 0.53
C GLU A 15 -0.14 -29.58 0.71
N VAL A 16 0.75 -29.44 -0.28
CA VAL A 16 1.88 -28.50 -0.24
C VAL A 16 1.41 -27.03 -0.25
N ALA A 17 0.18 -26.75 -0.70
CA ALA A 17 -0.35 -25.40 -0.81
C ALA A 17 -0.88 -24.80 0.50
N ASN A 18 -0.94 -25.58 1.59
CA ASN A 18 -1.57 -25.18 2.85
C ASN A 18 -0.62 -25.11 4.06
N GLU A 19 0.67 -25.39 3.86
CA GLU A 19 1.65 -25.33 4.95
C GLU A 19 2.09 -23.88 5.26
N PRO A 20 2.37 -23.57 6.54
CA PRO A 20 2.99 -22.30 6.92
C PRO A 20 4.35 -22.15 6.22
N PRO A 21 4.77 -20.91 5.88
CA PRO A 21 6.02 -20.69 5.17
C PRO A 21 7.21 -21.15 6.02
N THR A 22 8.21 -21.73 5.36
CA THR A 22 9.45 -22.13 6.04
C THR A 22 10.35 -20.93 6.32
N ALA A 23 11.32 -21.08 7.21
CA ALA A 23 12.36 -20.07 7.41
C ALA A 23 13.18 -19.81 6.13
N GLU A 24 13.33 -20.83 5.27
CA GLU A 24 14.02 -20.68 3.99
C GLU A 24 13.21 -19.80 3.02
N ASP A 25 11.89 -19.98 2.96
CA ASP A 25 11.01 -19.14 2.15
C ASP A 25 11.09 -17.67 2.59
N ALA A 26 11.07 -17.44 3.91
CA ALA A 26 11.19 -16.11 4.48
C ALA A 26 12.56 -15.47 4.18
N SER A 27 13.65 -16.24 4.29
CA SER A 27 15.00 -15.77 3.94
C SER A 27 15.11 -15.38 2.46
N ARG A 28 14.50 -16.17 1.56
CA ARG A 28 14.44 -15.84 0.12
C ARG A 28 13.64 -14.55 -0.14
N ALA A 29 12.51 -14.36 0.56
CA ALA A 29 11.73 -13.13 0.46
C ALA A 29 12.52 -11.90 0.95
N ALA A 30 13.20 -12.01 2.10
CA ALA A 30 14.07 -10.96 2.62
C ALA A 30 15.17 -10.56 1.63
N ALA A 31 15.84 -11.54 1.01
CA ALA A 31 16.87 -11.29 0.01
C ALA A 31 16.34 -10.57 -1.25
N LEU A 32 15.10 -10.87 -1.67
CA LEU A 32 14.44 -10.15 -2.76
C LEU A 32 14.14 -8.70 -2.39
N CYS A 33 13.65 -8.44 -1.17
CA CYS A 33 13.43 -7.09 -0.68
C CYS A 33 14.72 -6.28 -0.62
N ASP A 34 15.81 -6.88 -0.15
CA ASP A 34 17.12 -6.23 -0.16
C ASP A 34 17.60 -5.89 -1.57
N ALA A 35 17.33 -6.75 -2.56
CA ALA A 35 17.63 -6.47 -3.94
C ALA A 35 16.80 -5.28 -4.48
N VAL A 36 15.50 -5.22 -4.16
CA VAL A 36 14.64 -4.08 -4.52
C VAL A 36 15.14 -2.78 -3.86
N ARG A 37 15.46 -2.80 -2.56
CA ARG A 37 16.01 -1.65 -1.83
C ARG A 37 17.27 -1.11 -2.49
N ARG A 38 18.20 -2.02 -2.85
CA ARG A 38 19.45 -1.65 -3.55
C ARG A 38 19.21 -1.01 -4.91
N GLU A 39 18.24 -1.50 -5.67
CA GLU A 39 17.90 -0.92 -6.98
C GLU A 39 17.25 0.46 -6.84
N ILE A 40 16.36 0.66 -5.87
CA ILE A 40 15.72 1.95 -5.60
C ILE A 40 16.74 2.98 -5.08
N ALA A 41 17.64 2.55 -4.18
CA ALA A 41 18.68 3.42 -3.60
C ALA A 41 19.66 4.02 -4.62
N LYS A 42 19.71 3.48 -5.85
CA LYS A 42 20.49 4.09 -6.94
C LYS A 42 19.93 5.45 -7.37
N VAL A 43 18.60 5.59 -7.39
CA VAL A 43 17.89 6.77 -7.95
C VAL A 43 17.16 7.59 -6.90
N TYR A 44 16.85 7.01 -5.75
CA TYR A 44 16.11 7.66 -4.68
C TYR A 44 16.99 7.79 -3.44
N ILE A 45 17.13 9.03 -2.97
CA ILE A 45 17.82 9.36 -1.72
C ILE A 45 16.76 9.84 -0.74
N GLY A 46 16.40 8.98 0.20
CA GLY A 46 15.40 9.24 1.23
C GLY A 46 15.46 8.18 2.33
N GLU A 47 14.39 8.08 3.13
CA GLU A 47 14.30 7.14 4.23
C GLU A 47 14.07 5.70 3.73
N SER A 48 14.84 4.74 4.28
CA SER A 48 14.69 3.32 3.98
C SER A 48 13.30 2.80 4.30
N ASP A 49 12.73 3.31 5.38
CA ASP A 49 11.47 2.83 5.97
C ASP A 49 10.30 3.10 5.03
N THR A 50 10.37 4.14 4.21
CA THR A 50 9.38 4.41 3.16
C THR A 50 9.32 3.25 2.15
N VAL A 51 10.48 2.75 1.69
CA VAL A 51 10.53 1.64 0.73
C VAL A 51 9.97 0.36 1.36
N ASP A 52 10.23 0.16 2.65
CA ASP A 52 9.73 -0.99 3.40
C ASP A 52 8.20 -0.95 3.52
N LEU A 53 7.62 0.21 3.83
CA LEU A 53 6.17 0.38 3.84
C LEU A 53 5.55 0.14 2.46
N LEU A 54 6.20 0.56 1.37
CA LEU A 54 5.72 0.27 0.02
C LEU A 54 5.75 -1.24 -0.30
N LEU A 55 6.82 -1.93 0.09
CA LEU A 55 6.93 -3.38 -0.08
C LEU A 55 5.90 -4.12 0.77
N ILE A 56 5.72 -3.72 2.03
CA ILE A 56 4.73 -4.31 2.93
C ILE A 56 3.33 -4.10 2.35
N ALA A 57 2.99 -2.90 1.89
CA ALA A 57 1.69 -2.64 1.27
C ALA A 57 1.46 -3.49 0.02
N LEU A 58 2.48 -3.66 -0.84
CA LEU A 58 2.37 -4.49 -2.05
C LEU A 58 2.01 -5.94 -1.70
N PHE A 59 2.76 -6.56 -0.79
CA PHE A 59 2.54 -7.97 -0.43
C PHE A 59 1.31 -8.15 0.47
N ALA A 60 0.92 -7.13 1.23
CA ALA A 60 -0.34 -7.11 1.98
C ALA A 60 -1.57 -6.78 1.11
N ARG A 61 -1.38 -6.53 -0.20
CA ARG A 61 -2.42 -6.14 -1.17
C ARG A 61 -3.16 -4.87 -0.74
N GLY A 62 -2.39 -3.89 -0.28
CA GLY A 62 -2.86 -2.58 0.13
C GLY A 62 -2.45 -1.47 -0.83
N HIS A 63 -2.95 -0.28 -0.52
CA HIS A 63 -2.66 0.95 -1.24
C HIS A 63 -2.07 1.98 -0.30
N VAL A 64 -1.27 2.91 -0.85
CA VAL A 64 -0.52 3.86 -0.03
C VAL A 64 -0.86 5.28 -0.43
N LEU A 65 -1.10 6.10 0.58
CA LEU A 65 -1.23 7.55 0.46
C LEU A 65 0.09 8.21 0.86
N LEU A 66 0.74 8.87 -0.08
CA LEU A 66 2.02 9.56 0.08
C LEU A 66 1.77 11.07 0.26
N GLU A 67 1.75 11.51 1.50
CA GLU A 67 1.64 12.93 1.82
C GLU A 67 3.02 13.55 1.96
N GLY A 68 3.18 14.79 1.52
CA GLY A 68 4.45 15.49 1.61
C GLY A 68 4.52 16.67 0.66
N VAL A 69 5.49 17.53 0.90
CA VAL A 69 5.68 18.79 0.17
C VAL A 69 6.18 18.55 -1.28
N PRO A 70 6.00 19.52 -2.18
CA PRO A 70 6.56 19.44 -3.54
C PRO A 70 8.08 19.27 -3.53
N GLY A 71 8.61 18.54 -4.52
CA GLY A 71 10.06 18.45 -4.74
C GLY A 71 10.79 17.31 -4.03
N ILE A 72 10.12 16.51 -3.19
CA ILE A 72 10.75 15.40 -2.44
C ILE A 72 10.88 14.08 -3.22
N ALA A 73 11.01 14.16 -4.54
CA ALA A 73 11.23 13.02 -5.44
C ALA A 73 10.20 11.86 -5.33
N LYS A 74 8.95 12.11 -4.87
CA LYS A 74 7.89 11.09 -4.76
C LYS A 74 7.67 10.32 -6.07
N THR A 75 7.57 11.05 -7.18
CA THR A 75 7.40 10.46 -8.51
C THR A 75 8.60 9.59 -8.91
N THR A 76 9.82 9.97 -8.51
CA THR A 76 11.04 9.18 -8.76
C THR A 76 11.01 7.88 -7.97
N LEU A 77 10.66 7.94 -6.67
CA LEU A 77 10.48 6.76 -5.83
C LEU A 77 9.48 5.79 -6.44
N VAL A 78 8.28 6.26 -6.79
CA VAL A 78 7.21 5.41 -7.32
C VAL A 78 7.59 4.78 -8.67
N LYS A 79 8.21 5.54 -9.57
CA LYS A 79 8.70 5.01 -10.85
C LYS A 79 9.81 3.98 -10.66
N ALA A 80 10.73 4.22 -9.74
CA ALA A 80 11.80 3.29 -9.39
C ALA A 80 11.20 1.99 -8.82
N PHE A 81 10.28 2.12 -7.86
CA PHE A 81 9.54 1.01 -7.27
C PHE A 81 8.86 0.17 -8.35
N ALA A 82 7.99 0.77 -9.19
CA ALA A 82 7.29 0.05 -10.25
C ALA A 82 8.25 -0.70 -11.21
N ARG A 83 9.39 -0.08 -11.53
CA ARG A 83 10.40 -0.68 -12.41
C ARG A 83 11.09 -1.89 -11.77
N THR A 84 11.36 -1.85 -10.45
CA THR A 84 11.89 -3.03 -9.73
C THR A 84 10.92 -4.20 -9.68
N LEU A 85 9.61 -3.93 -9.78
CA LEU A 85 8.57 -4.96 -9.72
C LEU A 85 8.40 -5.75 -11.02
N GLY A 86 8.98 -5.28 -12.14
CA GLY A 86 8.72 -5.87 -13.46
C GLY A 86 7.26 -5.73 -13.87
N CYS A 87 6.57 -4.72 -13.34
CA CYS A 87 5.14 -4.49 -13.47
C CYS A 87 4.84 -3.38 -14.48
N GLU A 88 3.65 -3.43 -15.09
CA GLU A 88 3.16 -2.30 -15.88
C GLU A 88 2.86 -1.10 -14.97
N PHE A 89 3.35 0.07 -15.38
CA PHE A 89 3.23 1.31 -14.64
C PHE A 89 2.34 2.29 -15.38
N SER A 90 1.44 2.94 -14.65
CA SER A 90 0.61 4.01 -15.15
C SER A 90 0.63 5.21 -14.21
N ARG A 91 0.61 6.42 -14.77
CA ARG A 91 0.54 7.67 -14.02
C ARG A 91 -0.73 8.42 -14.41
N ILE A 92 -1.50 8.80 -13.40
CA ILE A 92 -2.68 9.64 -13.52
C ILE A 92 -2.36 10.93 -12.80
N GLN A 93 -2.39 12.04 -13.51
CA GLN A 93 -2.35 13.37 -12.89
C GLN A 93 -3.78 13.79 -12.59
N PHE A 94 -4.11 13.99 -11.32
CA PHE A 94 -5.43 14.44 -10.93
C PHE A 94 -5.54 15.94 -11.18
N THR A 95 -6.58 16.33 -11.93
CA THR A 95 -6.88 17.72 -12.29
C THR A 95 -8.37 17.99 -12.08
N PRO A 96 -8.79 19.26 -11.92
CA PRO A 96 -10.19 19.60 -11.65
C PRO A 96 -11.18 19.18 -12.74
N ASP A 97 -10.70 18.98 -13.97
CA ASP A 97 -11.46 18.57 -15.15
C ASP A 97 -11.43 17.06 -15.42
N LEU A 98 -10.63 16.29 -14.67
CA LEU A 98 -10.49 14.85 -14.86
C LEU A 98 -11.81 14.13 -14.58
N LEU A 99 -12.31 13.37 -15.55
CA LEU A 99 -13.55 12.61 -15.43
C LEU A 99 -13.29 11.17 -14.94
N PRO A 100 -14.28 10.52 -14.29
CA PRO A 100 -14.18 9.11 -13.92
C PRO A 100 -13.86 8.19 -15.12
N ALA A 101 -14.43 8.47 -16.29
CA ALA A 101 -14.19 7.69 -17.51
C ALA A 101 -12.75 7.83 -18.05
N ASP A 102 -12.05 8.91 -17.72
CA ASP A 102 -10.65 9.10 -18.13
C ASP A 102 -9.71 8.18 -17.37
N ILE A 103 -10.11 7.72 -16.16
CA ILE A 103 -9.33 6.81 -15.33
C ILE A 103 -9.77 5.35 -15.48
N THR A 104 -11.07 5.08 -15.58
CA THR A 104 -11.60 3.73 -15.74
C THR A 104 -11.51 3.26 -17.19
N GLY A 105 -11.82 4.12 -18.15
CA GLY A 105 -11.88 3.79 -19.57
C GLY A 105 -13.27 4.04 -20.16
N THR A 106 -13.36 3.94 -21.49
CA THR A 106 -14.57 4.25 -22.25
C THR A 106 -14.67 3.36 -23.49
N ASN A 107 -15.88 3.13 -23.98
CA ASN A 107 -16.09 2.46 -25.25
C ASN A 107 -16.00 3.48 -26.38
N VAL A 108 -15.03 3.28 -27.27
CA VAL A 108 -14.80 4.15 -28.43
C VAL A 108 -15.29 3.44 -29.67
N LEU A 109 -16.02 4.14 -30.54
CA LEU A 109 -16.41 3.60 -31.84
C LEU A 109 -15.16 3.37 -32.70
N ASP A 110 -14.86 2.11 -33.01
CA ASP A 110 -13.89 1.78 -34.04
C ASP A 110 -14.50 2.05 -35.41
N LEU A 111 -13.99 3.06 -36.11
CA LEU A 111 -14.48 3.49 -37.42
C LEU A 111 -14.18 2.48 -38.53
N ARG A 112 -13.28 1.51 -38.31
CA ARG A 112 -12.95 0.46 -39.30
C ARG A 112 -14.00 -0.63 -39.30
N ASP A 113 -14.38 -1.06 -38.10
CA ASP A 113 -15.28 -2.21 -37.91
C ASP A 113 -16.72 -1.78 -37.57
N HIS A 114 -16.96 -0.48 -37.38
CA HIS A 114 -18.22 0.10 -36.90
C HIS A 114 -18.72 -0.52 -35.58
N THR A 115 -17.79 -1.00 -34.75
CA THR A 115 -18.06 -1.60 -33.44
C THR A 115 -17.56 -0.72 -32.31
N PHE A 116 -18.22 -0.75 -31.16
CA PHE A 116 -17.70 -0.14 -29.94
C PHE A 116 -16.61 -1.03 -29.33
N ALA A 117 -15.38 -0.52 -29.28
CA ALA A 117 -14.23 -1.18 -28.68
C ALA A 117 -13.89 -0.53 -27.33
N LEU A 118 -13.66 -1.36 -26.31
CA LEU A 118 -13.28 -0.87 -25.00
C LEU A 118 -11.85 -0.32 -25.03
N ARG A 119 -11.72 0.98 -24.74
CA ARG A 119 -10.43 1.62 -24.47
C ARG A 119 -10.21 1.65 -22.97
N ARG A 120 -9.38 0.73 -22.48
CA ARG A 120 -8.97 0.63 -21.08
C ARG A 120 -8.31 1.93 -20.61
N GLY A 121 -8.75 2.41 -19.46
CA GLY A 121 -8.15 3.57 -18.81
C GLY A 121 -6.81 3.25 -18.12
N PRO A 122 -6.14 4.27 -17.58
CA PRO A 122 -4.87 4.15 -16.89
C PRO A 122 -4.92 3.30 -15.61
N LEU A 123 -6.10 2.95 -15.09
CA LEU A 123 -6.24 2.01 -13.97
C LEU A 123 -5.84 0.57 -14.32
N PHE A 124 -5.85 0.20 -15.60
CA PHE A 124 -5.44 -1.13 -16.07
C PHE A 124 -3.92 -1.29 -16.13
N ALA A 125 -3.25 -1.03 -15.01
CA ALA A 125 -1.83 -1.26 -14.80
C ALA A 125 -1.61 -1.86 -13.41
N HIS A 126 -0.51 -2.57 -13.21
CA HIS A 126 -0.19 -3.22 -11.94
C HIS A 126 0.17 -2.19 -10.85
N VAL A 127 0.87 -1.12 -11.24
CA VAL A 127 1.22 -0.01 -10.35
C VAL A 127 0.66 1.28 -10.92
N VAL A 128 -0.25 1.91 -10.19
CA VAL A 128 -0.87 3.18 -10.57
C VAL A 128 -0.39 4.28 -9.63
N LEU A 129 0.26 5.30 -10.18
CA LEU A 129 0.55 6.55 -9.48
C LEU A 129 -0.59 7.54 -9.70
N GLY A 130 -1.34 7.85 -8.65
CA GLY A 130 -2.34 8.93 -8.65
C GLY A 130 -1.74 10.21 -8.06
N ASP A 131 -1.21 11.09 -8.91
CA ASP A 131 -0.56 12.31 -8.46
C ASP A 131 -1.60 13.38 -8.11
N GLU A 132 -1.48 14.00 -6.93
CA GLU A 132 -2.32 15.10 -6.45
C GLU A 132 -3.82 14.76 -6.42
N ILE A 133 -4.16 13.60 -5.84
CA ILE A 133 -5.55 13.09 -5.78
C ILE A 133 -6.56 14.12 -5.24
N ASN A 134 -6.09 15.03 -4.39
CA ASN A 134 -6.86 16.13 -3.82
C ASN A 134 -7.21 17.24 -4.82
N ARG A 135 -6.76 17.19 -6.09
CA ARG A 135 -7.10 18.19 -7.12
C ARG A 135 -8.28 17.80 -8.02
N ALA A 136 -8.71 16.53 -8.01
CA ALA A 136 -9.87 16.12 -8.81
C ALA A 136 -11.17 16.15 -8.01
N PRO A 137 -12.33 16.27 -8.67
CA PRO A 137 -13.63 16.22 -8.01
C PRO A 137 -13.88 14.90 -7.29
N ALA A 138 -14.73 14.93 -6.26
CA ALA A 138 -15.09 13.78 -5.45
C ALA A 138 -15.59 12.55 -6.26
N LYS A 139 -16.23 12.78 -7.42
CA LYS A 139 -16.68 11.69 -8.31
C LYS A 139 -15.50 10.89 -8.89
N THR A 140 -14.45 11.59 -9.31
CA THR A 140 -13.25 10.98 -9.90
C THR A 140 -12.40 10.31 -8.83
N GLN A 141 -12.28 10.92 -7.65
CA GLN A 141 -11.70 10.29 -6.47
C GLN A 141 -12.44 8.98 -6.12
N SER A 142 -13.78 9.01 -6.12
CA SER A 142 -14.60 7.83 -5.80
C SER A 142 -14.37 6.69 -6.79
N ALA A 143 -14.22 6.97 -8.08
CA ALA A 143 -13.95 5.94 -9.09
C ALA A 143 -12.59 5.25 -8.89
N LEU A 144 -11.54 5.98 -8.50
CA LEU A 144 -10.26 5.38 -8.10
C LEU A 144 -10.42 4.50 -6.85
N LEU A 145 -11.13 5.00 -5.85
CA LEU A 145 -11.31 4.32 -4.55
C LEU A 145 -12.21 3.08 -4.65
N GLU A 146 -13.15 3.06 -5.58
CA GLU A 146 -13.94 1.87 -5.93
C GLU A 146 -13.05 0.81 -6.57
N ALA A 147 -12.23 1.20 -7.55
CA ALA A 147 -11.26 0.32 -8.20
C ALA A 147 -10.28 -0.31 -7.19
N MET A 148 -9.82 0.48 -6.21
CA MET A 148 -8.99 0.04 -5.09
C MET A 148 -9.68 -0.99 -4.18
N GLN A 149 -11.01 -0.89 -4.02
CA GLN A 149 -11.73 -1.73 -3.07
C GLN A 149 -12.19 -3.05 -3.68
N GLU A 150 -12.52 -3.01 -4.97
CA GLU A 150 -13.18 -4.12 -5.68
C GLU A 150 -12.25 -4.87 -6.64
N ASP A 151 -11.01 -4.40 -6.85
CA ASP A 151 -10.05 -4.94 -7.83
C ASP A 151 -10.65 -5.06 -9.26
N GLN A 152 -11.66 -4.25 -9.57
CA GLN A 152 -12.39 -4.22 -10.84
C GLN A 152 -13.02 -2.85 -11.08
N VAL A 153 -13.37 -2.57 -12.33
CA VAL A 153 -14.10 -1.36 -12.74
C VAL A 153 -15.31 -1.74 -13.59
N THR A 154 -16.40 -0.98 -13.48
CA THR A 154 -17.58 -1.15 -14.33
C THR A 154 -17.63 -0.04 -15.38
N ILE A 155 -17.58 -0.42 -16.65
CA ILE A 155 -17.59 0.50 -17.80
C ILE A 155 -18.83 0.20 -18.62
N GLU A 156 -19.79 1.13 -18.63
CA GLU A 156 -21.06 1.01 -19.37
C GLU A 156 -21.80 -0.32 -19.13
N GLY A 157 -21.82 -0.78 -17.87
CA GLY A 157 -22.51 -2.01 -17.46
C GLY A 157 -21.69 -3.30 -17.66
N ARG A 158 -20.45 -3.23 -18.15
CA ARG A 158 -19.52 -4.38 -18.21
C ARG A 158 -18.45 -4.24 -17.13
N THR A 159 -18.30 -5.30 -16.33
CA THR A 159 -17.28 -5.37 -15.28
C THR A 159 -15.98 -5.94 -15.85
N GLU A 160 -14.90 -5.20 -15.66
CA GLU A 160 -13.55 -5.55 -16.10
C GLU A 160 -12.63 -5.65 -14.88
N ARG A 161 -11.92 -6.78 -14.75
CA ARG A 161 -10.97 -6.98 -13.65
C ARG A 161 -9.66 -6.23 -13.90
N LEU A 162 -9.10 -5.69 -12.83
CA LEU A 162 -7.78 -5.07 -12.84
C LEU A 162 -6.69 -6.15 -12.85
N PRO A 163 -5.49 -5.83 -13.37
CA PRO A 163 -4.36 -6.78 -13.38
C PRO A 163 -3.91 -7.10 -11.95
N ALA A 164 -3.47 -8.33 -11.71
CA ALA A 164 -2.94 -8.76 -10.41
C ALA A 164 -1.42 -8.99 -10.50
N PRO A 165 -0.60 -8.43 -9.59
CA PRO A 165 -0.96 -7.56 -8.46
C PRO A 165 -1.41 -6.15 -8.91
N PHE A 166 -2.27 -5.52 -8.10
CA PHE A 166 -2.75 -4.14 -8.27
C PHE A 166 -2.39 -3.31 -7.04
N ILE A 167 -1.65 -2.21 -7.23
CA ILE A 167 -1.36 -1.25 -6.17
C ILE A 167 -1.51 0.19 -6.67
N VAL A 168 -2.25 0.99 -5.89
CA VAL A 168 -2.35 2.43 -6.05
C VAL A 168 -1.43 3.12 -5.06
N LEU A 169 -0.59 4.01 -5.58
CA LEU A 169 0.26 4.94 -4.84
C LEU A 169 -0.27 6.34 -5.13
N ALA A 170 -1.10 6.87 -4.24
CA ALA A 170 -1.69 8.20 -4.40
C ALA A 170 -0.82 9.24 -3.69
N THR A 171 -0.64 10.42 -4.26
CA THR A 171 0.05 11.54 -3.60
C THR A 171 -0.92 12.64 -3.24
N GLN A 172 -0.66 13.30 -2.11
CA GLN A 172 -1.33 14.54 -1.72
C GLN A 172 -0.30 15.60 -1.33
N ASN A 173 -0.63 16.85 -1.65
CA ASN A 173 0.13 18.01 -1.23
C ASN A 173 -0.71 18.82 -0.21
N PRO A 174 -0.30 18.87 1.07
CA PRO A 174 -1.08 19.53 2.11
C PRO A 174 -1.04 21.07 2.04
N VAL A 175 -0.13 21.65 1.26
CA VAL A 175 0.12 23.11 1.24
C VAL A 175 -0.69 23.83 0.15
N GLU A 176 -1.36 23.10 -0.73
CA GLU A 176 -2.06 23.67 -1.87
C GLU A 176 -3.38 24.34 -1.43
N GLN A 177 -3.59 25.61 -1.80
CA GLN A 177 -4.71 26.43 -1.30
C GLN A 177 -5.85 26.59 -2.29
N GLU A 178 -5.62 26.37 -3.59
CA GLU A 178 -6.61 26.55 -4.65
C GLU A 178 -7.04 25.21 -5.26
N GLY A 179 -8.34 25.02 -5.45
CA GLY A 179 -8.88 23.85 -6.16
C GLY A 179 -8.71 22.51 -5.43
N VAL A 180 -8.60 22.54 -4.09
CA VAL A 180 -8.39 21.33 -3.29
C VAL A 180 -9.72 20.75 -2.80
N TYR A 181 -9.94 19.48 -3.15
CA TYR A 181 -11.00 18.61 -2.68
C TYR A 181 -10.43 17.65 -1.64
N VAL A 182 -10.67 17.96 -0.36
CA VAL A 182 -10.24 17.12 0.77
C VAL A 182 -10.90 15.75 0.64
N LEU A 183 -10.11 14.68 0.77
CA LEU A 183 -10.65 13.33 0.85
C LEU A 183 -11.40 13.18 2.18
N PRO A 184 -12.69 12.81 2.17
CA PRO A 184 -13.40 12.43 3.38
C PRO A 184 -12.67 11.30 4.12
N GLU A 185 -12.80 11.25 5.44
CA GLU A 185 -12.13 10.26 6.29
C GLU A 185 -12.47 8.81 5.90
N ALA A 186 -13.73 8.56 5.50
CA ALA A 186 -14.15 7.26 4.98
C ALA A 186 -13.43 6.84 3.69
N GLN A 187 -12.91 7.79 2.92
CA GLN A 187 -12.10 7.55 1.73
C GLN A 187 -10.65 7.30 2.08
N VAL A 188 -10.09 8.08 3.01
CA VAL A 188 -8.73 7.94 3.50
C VAL A 188 -8.54 6.58 4.21
N ASP A 189 -9.54 6.08 4.93
CA ASP A 189 -9.53 4.74 5.58
C ASP A 189 -9.32 3.57 4.61
N ARG A 190 -9.56 3.76 3.30
CA ARG A 190 -9.29 2.75 2.26
C ARG A 190 -7.81 2.57 1.96
N PHE A 191 -6.96 3.56 2.28
CA PHE A 191 -5.51 3.40 2.16
C PHE A 191 -4.98 2.61 3.34
N MET A 192 -4.12 1.63 3.04
CA MET A 192 -3.48 0.80 4.07
C MET A 192 -2.56 1.65 4.93
N PHE A 193 -1.71 2.45 4.28
CA PHE A 193 -0.78 3.37 4.92
C PHE A 193 -1.00 4.80 4.46
N LYS A 194 -0.81 5.74 5.39
CA LYS A 194 -0.48 7.13 5.09
C LYS A 194 0.98 7.37 5.48
N VAL A 195 1.82 7.60 4.48
CA VAL A 195 3.26 7.83 4.67
C VAL A 195 3.55 9.31 4.50
N MET A 196 4.14 9.89 5.54
CA MET A 196 4.58 11.29 5.55
C MET A 196 6.00 11.37 5.01
N LEU A 197 6.19 12.12 3.93
CA LEU A 197 7.50 12.36 3.33
C LEU A 197 7.91 13.82 3.63
N GLY A 198 8.92 13.96 4.48
CA GLY A 198 9.52 15.24 4.82
C GLY A 198 10.58 15.70 3.82
N TYR A 199 11.14 16.89 4.05
CA TYR A 199 12.36 17.30 3.37
C TYR A 199 13.53 16.37 3.75
N PRO A 200 14.47 16.12 2.82
CA PRO A 200 15.66 15.35 3.14
C PRO A 200 16.46 16.01 4.25
N ASP A 201 17.07 15.20 5.11
CA ASP A 201 18.03 15.70 6.09
C ASP A 201 19.28 16.28 5.40
N PHE A 202 20.13 16.98 6.15
CA PHE A 202 21.35 17.59 5.63
C PHE A 202 22.26 16.60 4.87
N ALA A 203 22.39 15.37 5.35
CA ALA A 203 23.25 14.36 4.74
C ALA A 203 22.62 13.78 3.46
N GLN A 204 21.30 13.61 3.41
CA GLN A 204 20.53 13.24 2.25
C GLN A 204 20.58 14.34 1.19
N GLU A 205 20.32 15.59 1.56
CA GLU A 205 20.34 16.74 0.65
C GLU A 205 21.73 16.97 0.05
N ARG A 206 22.79 16.87 0.86
CA ARG A 206 24.17 16.90 0.37
C ARG A 206 24.45 15.80 -0.66
N ARG A 207 23.91 14.58 -0.45
CA ARG A 207 24.06 13.46 -1.41
C ARG A 207 23.30 13.73 -2.71
N ILE A 208 22.11 14.32 -2.64
CA ILE A 208 21.35 14.75 -3.82
C ILE A 208 22.18 15.72 -4.65
N LEU A 209 22.73 16.76 -4.02
CA LEU A 209 23.59 17.74 -4.70
C LEU A 209 24.84 17.10 -5.31
N ALA A 210 25.50 16.19 -4.58
CA ALA A 210 26.69 15.50 -5.07
C ALA A 210 26.43 14.59 -6.27
N THR A 211 25.20 14.07 -6.42
CA THR A 211 24.84 13.08 -7.44
C THR A 211 24.06 13.69 -8.61
N TYR A 212 23.65 14.96 -8.52
CA TYR A 212 22.75 15.61 -9.50
C TYR A 212 23.21 15.50 -10.97
N ASN A 213 24.52 15.63 -11.23
CA ASN A 213 25.09 15.54 -12.59
C ASN A 213 25.67 14.17 -12.92
N ILE A 214 25.54 13.18 -12.04
CA ILE A 214 26.07 11.84 -12.26
C ILE A 214 24.99 11.00 -12.95
N PRO A 215 25.27 10.44 -14.15
CA PRO A 215 24.32 9.55 -14.81
C PRO A 215 24.03 8.34 -13.92
N VAL A 216 22.77 8.19 -13.53
CA VAL A 216 22.35 7.06 -12.70
C VAL A 216 22.11 5.83 -13.57
N ALA A 217 22.62 4.68 -13.15
CA ALA A 217 22.33 3.42 -13.82
C ALA A 217 20.81 3.16 -13.83
N PRO A 218 20.25 2.64 -14.93
CA PRO A 218 18.84 2.33 -14.97
C PRO A 218 18.49 1.28 -13.93
N VAL A 219 17.38 1.51 -13.21
CA VAL A 219 16.81 0.55 -12.26
C VAL A 219 16.48 -0.75 -13.00
N ALA A 220 16.97 -1.88 -12.50
CA ALA A 220 16.69 -3.19 -13.07
C ALA A 220 15.43 -3.80 -12.44
N PRO A 221 14.64 -4.58 -13.20
CA PRO A 221 13.57 -5.40 -12.62
C PRO A 221 14.18 -6.51 -11.75
N VAL A 222 13.67 -6.64 -10.53
CA VAL A 222 14.07 -7.65 -9.53
C VAL A 222 12.98 -8.72 -9.37
N LEU A 223 11.73 -8.28 -9.41
CA LEU A 223 10.54 -9.10 -9.28
C LEU A 223 9.80 -9.24 -10.62
N SER A 224 8.74 -10.05 -10.59
CA SER A 224 7.74 -10.16 -11.67
C SER A 224 6.35 -10.27 -11.05
N PRO A 225 5.26 -9.95 -11.77
CA PRO A 225 3.90 -10.09 -11.29
C PRO A 225 3.61 -11.44 -10.61
N ALA A 226 4.01 -12.55 -11.26
CA ALA A 226 3.82 -13.90 -10.71
C ALA A 226 4.58 -14.13 -9.39
N ARG A 227 5.83 -13.63 -9.30
CA ARG A 227 6.61 -13.73 -8.07
C ARG A 227 6.02 -12.90 -6.94
N ILE A 228 5.46 -11.73 -7.24
CA ILE A 228 4.82 -10.88 -6.23
C ILE A 228 3.62 -11.61 -5.62
N LEU A 229 2.80 -12.25 -6.45
CA LEU A 229 1.64 -13.02 -6.00
C LEU A 229 2.06 -14.24 -5.15
N ASP A 230 3.12 -14.96 -5.53
CA ASP A 230 3.65 -16.08 -4.73
C ASP A 230 4.15 -15.62 -3.35
N VAL A 231 4.95 -14.55 -3.30
CA VAL A 231 5.44 -13.99 -2.04
C VAL A 231 4.28 -13.50 -1.16
N ALA A 232 3.29 -12.82 -1.74
CA ALA A 232 2.10 -12.36 -1.01
C ALA A 232 1.30 -13.53 -0.42
N ALA A 233 1.08 -14.59 -1.20
CA ALA A 233 0.36 -15.78 -0.73
C ALA A 233 1.08 -16.50 0.40
N ARG A 234 2.42 -16.56 0.36
CA ARG A 234 3.23 -17.13 1.44
C ARG A 234 3.21 -16.26 2.70
N ALA A 235 3.32 -14.95 2.54
CA ALA A 235 3.24 -14.00 3.65
C ALA A 235 1.89 -14.07 4.39
N GLU A 236 0.79 -14.28 3.68
CA GLU A 236 -0.55 -14.45 4.31
C GLU A 236 -0.62 -15.64 5.28
N ARG A 237 0.18 -16.68 5.03
CA ARG A 237 0.26 -17.90 5.84
C ARG A 237 1.23 -17.82 7.03
N VAL A 238 1.95 -16.72 7.20
CA VAL A 238 2.82 -16.50 8.37
C VAL A 238 2.02 -16.64 9.66
N HIS A 239 2.61 -17.33 10.65
CA HIS A 239 1.95 -17.60 11.91
C HIS A 239 1.82 -16.32 12.75
N ILE A 240 0.64 -16.11 13.34
CA ILE A 240 0.40 -15.09 14.36
C ILE A 240 -0.24 -15.75 15.57
N ALA A 241 0.39 -15.59 16.74
CA ALA A 241 -0.11 -16.18 17.97
C ALA A 241 -1.44 -15.51 18.39
N PRO A 242 -2.37 -16.23 19.04
CA PRO A 242 -3.63 -15.66 19.52
C PRO A 242 -3.46 -14.42 20.39
N GLY A 243 -2.49 -14.40 21.30
CA GLY A 243 -2.22 -13.22 22.13
C GLY A 243 -1.81 -11.97 21.35
N LEU A 244 -1.22 -12.12 20.15
CA LEU A 244 -0.92 -10.99 19.27
C LEU A 244 -2.18 -10.48 18.54
N LEU A 245 -3.15 -11.35 18.27
CA LEU A 245 -4.46 -10.92 17.76
C LEU A 245 -5.20 -10.10 18.83
N ASP A 246 -5.18 -10.57 20.08
CA ASP A 246 -5.75 -9.83 21.20
C ASP A 246 -5.04 -8.49 21.40
N TYR A 247 -3.72 -8.46 21.24
CA TYR A 247 -2.94 -7.23 21.28
C TYR A 247 -3.38 -6.21 20.21
N ILE A 248 -3.55 -6.64 18.96
CA ILE A 248 -4.08 -5.80 17.88
C ILE A 248 -5.46 -5.24 18.23
N VAL A 249 -6.35 -6.08 18.78
CA VAL A 249 -7.69 -5.65 19.18
C VAL A 249 -7.63 -4.62 20.32
N ARG A 250 -6.78 -4.82 21.33
CA ARG A 250 -6.59 -3.87 22.44
C ARG A 250 -6.11 -2.51 21.94
N LEU A 251 -5.12 -2.48 21.04
CA LEU A 251 -4.63 -1.24 20.42
C LEU A 251 -5.76 -0.49 19.70
N VAL A 252 -6.54 -1.18 18.88
CA VAL A 252 -7.66 -0.57 18.15
C VAL A 252 -8.75 -0.08 19.11
N GLN A 253 -9.12 -0.86 20.12
CA GLN A 253 -10.13 -0.47 21.11
C GLN A 253 -9.68 0.75 21.93
N HIS A 254 -8.40 0.81 22.31
CA HIS A 254 -7.85 1.94 23.05
C HIS A 254 -8.05 3.26 22.30
N THR A 255 -7.82 3.28 20.97
CA THR A 255 -8.06 4.48 20.16
C THR A 255 -9.53 4.94 20.16
N ARG A 256 -10.49 4.05 20.37
CA ARG A 256 -11.94 4.35 20.33
C ARG A 256 -12.48 4.88 21.65
N VAL A 257 -11.80 4.59 22.76
CA VAL A 257 -12.19 5.05 24.10
C VAL A 257 -11.35 6.23 24.57
N HIS A 258 -10.38 6.67 23.77
CA HIS A 258 -9.50 7.78 24.07
C HIS A 258 -10.30 9.11 24.14
N PRO A 259 -10.18 9.92 25.21
CA PRO A 259 -10.98 11.13 25.41
C PRO A 259 -10.83 12.19 24.30
N ALA A 260 -9.64 12.27 23.70
CA ALA A 260 -9.33 13.22 22.63
C ALA A 260 -9.83 12.78 21.24
N VAL A 261 -10.46 11.59 21.13
CA VAL A 261 -10.81 10.98 19.85
C VAL A 261 -12.32 11.01 19.62
N LEU A 262 -12.73 11.65 18.53
CA LEU A 262 -14.12 11.63 18.05
C LEU A 262 -14.43 10.32 17.31
N LEU A 263 -13.49 9.81 16.54
CA LEU A 263 -13.59 8.53 15.82
C LEU A 263 -12.25 7.80 15.83
N GLY A 264 -12.20 6.64 16.50
CA GLY A 264 -11.01 5.80 16.54
C GLY A 264 -10.87 4.86 15.36
N ALA A 265 -9.80 4.07 15.36
CA ALA A 265 -9.44 3.20 14.24
C ALA A 265 -10.55 2.16 13.92
N SER A 266 -10.86 2.01 12.63
CA SER A 266 -11.91 1.10 12.13
C SER A 266 -11.49 -0.37 12.21
N PRO A 267 -12.40 -1.35 12.03
CA PRO A 267 -12.03 -2.76 11.87
C PRO A 267 -11.11 -3.02 10.66
N ARG A 268 -11.03 -2.09 9.70
CA ARG A 268 -10.04 -2.17 8.62
C ARG A 268 -8.62 -1.99 9.16
N ALA A 269 -8.44 -1.18 10.21
CA ALA A 269 -7.16 -1.00 10.86
C ALA A 269 -6.64 -2.29 11.51
N SER A 270 -7.50 -3.06 12.20
CA SER A 270 -7.08 -4.34 12.79
C SER A 270 -6.72 -5.36 11.72
N LEU A 271 -7.50 -5.44 10.64
CA LEU A 271 -7.20 -6.34 9.51
C LEU A 271 -5.90 -5.93 8.79
N ALA A 272 -5.71 -4.64 8.55
CA ALA A 272 -4.50 -4.10 7.95
C ALA A 272 -3.28 -4.39 8.82
N LEU A 273 -3.36 -4.15 10.13
CA LEU A 273 -2.26 -4.38 11.07
C LEU A 273 -1.87 -5.86 11.12
N MET A 274 -2.85 -6.77 11.16
CA MET A 274 -2.58 -8.21 11.11
C MET A 274 -1.89 -8.64 9.81
N ARG A 275 -2.42 -8.21 8.65
CA ARG A 275 -1.85 -8.56 7.34
C ARG A 275 -0.44 -7.99 7.17
N CYS A 276 -0.25 -6.73 7.53
CA CYS A 276 1.04 -6.06 7.41
C CYS A 276 2.07 -6.64 8.38
N ALA A 277 1.69 -7.00 9.61
CA ALA A 277 2.61 -7.61 10.58
C ALA A 277 3.11 -8.99 10.10
N LYS A 278 2.22 -9.80 9.52
CA LYS A 278 2.60 -11.06 8.86
C LYS A 278 3.60 -10.85 7.72
N VAL A 279 3.32 -9.87 6.85
CA VAL A 279 4.22 -9.51 5.76
C VAL A 279 5.56 -9.01 6.30
N ALA A 280 5.57 -8.08 7.25
CA ALA A 280 6.79 -7.53 7.86
C ALA A 280 7.66 -8.64 8.44
N ALA A 281 7.08 -9.57 9.22
CA ALA A 281 7.79 -10.74 9.74
C ALA A 281 8.42 -11.57 8.61
N PHE A 282 7.66 -11.84 7.54
CA PHE A 282 8.15 -12.60 6.37
C PHE A 282 9.32 -11.91 5.67
N LEU A 283 9.21 -10.60 5.44
CA LEU A 283 10.25 -9.80 4.80
C LEU A 283 11.50 -9.65 5.69
N HIS A 284 11.35 -9.85 7.00
CA HIS A 284 12.44 -9.94 7.96
C HIS A 284 13.01 -11.37 8.12
N GLY A 285 12.61 -12.31 7.27
CA GLY A 285 13.14 -13.67 7.29
C GLY A 285 12.52 -14.58 8.35
N ARG A 286 11.38 -14.20 8.93
CA ARG A 286 10.67 -14.96 9.98
C ARG A 286 9.35 -15.53 9.48
N ALA A 287 9.02 -16.74 9.94
CA ALA A 287 7.73 -17.40 9.69
C ALA A 287 6.69 -17.17 10.79
N HIS A 288 6.97 -16.27 11.74
CA HIS A 288 6.04 -15.88 12.81
C HIS A 288 6.16 -14.38 13.14
N VAL A 289 5.04 -13.78 13.53
CA VAL A 289 4.95 -12.37 13.92
C VAL A 289 5.51 -12.16 15.33
N LEU A 290 6.22 -11.05 15.54
CA LEU A 290 6.65 -10.55 16.84
C LEU A 290 5.87 -9.28 17.24
N PRO A 291 5.79 -8.92 18.53
CA PRO A 291 5.14 -7.68 18.98
C PRO A 291 5.69 -6.43 18.29
N ASP A 292 7.00 -6.38 18.04
CA ASP A 292 7.65 -5.23 17.41
C ASP A 292 7.21 -5.03 15.95
N ASP A 293 6.87 -6.10 15.22
CA ASP A 293 6.31 -5.98 13.86
C ASP A 293 4.97 -5.23 13.90
N ILE A 294 4.16 -5.48 14.93
CA ILE A 294 2.88 -4.80 15.12
C ILE A 294 3.14 -3.35 15.52
N ARG A 295 3.98 -3.11 16.54
CA ARG A 295 4.26 -1.76 17.05
C ARG A 295 4.76 -0.81 15.98
N ALA A 296 5.70 -1.25 15.13
CA ALA A 296 6.28 -0.45 14.06
C ALA A 296 5.24 -0.02 13.00
N LEU A 297 4.18 -0.82 12.83
CA LEU A 297 3.13 -0.58 11.84
C LEU A 297 1.93 0.21 12.38
N VAL A 298 1.83 0.44 13.69
CA VAL A 298 0.73 1.23 14.26
C VAL A 298 0.73 2.67 13.73
N PRO A 299 1.83 3.45 13.77
CA PRO A 299 1.81 4.83 13.29
C PRO A 299 1.35 5.00 11.82
N PRO A 300 1.92 4.28 10.82
CA PRO A 300 1.51 4.46 9.44
C PRO A 300 0.10 3.92 9.12
N ILE A 301 -0.47 3.03 9.96
CA ILE A 301 -1.83 2.49 9.79
C ILE A 301 -2.86 3.34 10.53
N PHE A 302 -2.57 3.79 11.76
CA PHE A 302 -3.57 4.43 12.62
C PHE A 302 -3.64 5.94 12.42
N GLY A 303 -2.53 6.59 12.01
CA GLY A 303 -2.44 8.05 11.98
C GLY A 303 -3.53 8.73 11.14
N HIS A 304 -3.99 8.11 10.06
CA HIS A 304 -5.06 8.62 9.19
C HIS A 304 -6.45 8.03 9.47
N ARG A 305 -6.59 7.27 10.56
CA ARG A 305 -7.83 6.58 10.95
C ARG A 305 -8.36 7.08 12.30
N ILE A 306 -7.73 8.11 12.85
CA ILE A 306 -8.09 8.73 14.12
C ILE A 306 -8.53 10.16 13.82
N ILE A 307 -9.80 10.46 14.11
CA ILE A 307 -10.35 11.80 14.05
C ILE A 307 -10.41 12.35 15.48
N LEU A 308 -9.81 13.50 15.71
CA LEU A 308 -9.80 14.14 17.02
C LEU A 308 -11.09 14.89 17.30
N THR A 309 -11.37 15.15 18.57
CA THR A 309 -12.42 16.10 18.95
C THR A 309 -11.96 17.55 18.69
N PRO A 310 -12.88 18.49 18.42
CA PRO A 310 -12.52 19.90 18.23
C PRO A 310 -11.73 20.48 19.42
N GLU A 311 -12.02 20.05 20.64
CA GLU A 311 -11.31 20.48 21.85
C GLU A 311 -9.85 20.02 21.83
N ALA A 312 -9.60 18.77 21.43
CA ALA A 312 -8.24 18.24 21.34
C ALA A 312 -7.41 18.94 20.25
N GLU A 313 -8.04 19.29 19.12
CA GLU A 313 -7.38 20.08 18.07
C GLU A 313 -7.00 21.49 18.58
N LEU A 314 -7.86 22.13 19.37
CA LEU A 314 -7.56 23.42 20.00
C LEU A 314 -6.39 23.34 20.98
N ASP A 315 -6.27 22.23 21.69
CA ASP A 315 -5.15 21.92 22.58
C ASP A 315 -3.88 21.46 21.82
N ARG A 316 -3.91 21.50 20.48
CA ARG A 316 -2.82 21.11 19.57
C ARG A 316 -2.38 19.65 19.71
N LEU A 317 -3.28 18.78 20.15
CA LEU A 317 -3.07 17.34 20.06
C LEU A 317 -3.11 16.92 18.59
N SER A 318 -2.39 15.84 18.28
CA SER A 318 -2.36 15.25 16.95
C SER A 318 -2.71 13.77 17.01
N ALA A 319 -3.18 13.21 15.89
CA ALA A 319 -3.41 11.76 15.79
C ALA A 319 -2.13 10.96 16.07
N ALA A 320 -0.95 11.50 15.71
CA ALA A 320 0.34 10.89 16.03
C ALA A 320 0.57 10.81 17.55
N THR A 321 0.23 11.87 18.30
CA THR A 321 0.32 11.88 19.77
C THR A 321 -0.55 10.79 20.39
N VAL A 322 -1.80 10.66 19.95
CA VAL A 322 -2.72 9.60 20.42
C VAL A 322 -2.18 8.21 20.11
N VAL A 323 -1.54 8.02 18.94
CA VAL A 323 -0.90 6.75 18.59
C VAL A 323 0.28 6.44 19.51
N ASP A 324 1.14 7.42 19.80
CA ASP A 324 2.29 7.25 20.68
C ASP A 324 1.84 6.91 22.11
N GLU A 325 0.80 7.58 22.62
CA GLU A 325 0.16 7.27 23.90
C GLU A 325 -0.42 5.85 23.91
N CYS A 326 -1.15 5.46 22.86
CA CYS A 326 -1.68 4.11 22.71
C CYS A 326 -0.58 3.03 22.77
N LEU A 327 0.57 3.26 22.10
CA LEU A 327 1.72 2.35 22.12
C LEU A 327 2.42 2.30 23.49
N ALA A 328 2.35 3.38 24.27
CA ALA A 328 2.91 3.45 25.61
C ALA A 328 2.01 2.76 26.65
N GLU A 329 0.69 2.96 26.57
CA GLU A 329 -0.29 2.49 27.55
C GLU A 329 -0.78 1.07 27.31
N VAL A 330 -0.69 0.57 26.08
CA VAL A 330 -1.07 -0.80 25.73
C VAL A 330 0.19 -1.63 25.46
N PRO A 331 0.86 -2.17 26.50
CA PRO A 331 1.96 -3.09 26.31
C PRO A 331 1.47 -4.44 25.78
N TYR A 332 2.34 -5.13 25.06
CA TYR A 332 2.18 -6.58 24.88
C TYR A 332 2.62 -7.25 26.19
N ALA A 333 1.67 -7.85 26.90
CA ALA A 333 1.96 -8.82 27.93
C ALA A 333 1.87 -10.20 27.28
N GLU A 334 2.94 -10.99 27.36
CA GLU A 334 2.80 -12.43 27.18
C GLU A 334 1.91 -12.90 28.34
N ASP A 335 0.71 -13.38 28.03
CA ASP A 335 -0.11 -14.04 29.04
C ASP A 335 0.72 -15.22 29.57
N ALA A 336 0.95 -15.21 30.90
CA ALA A 336 1.73 -16.20 31.62
C ALA A 336 1.12 -17.62 31.57
#